data_AF-R1BWS4-F1
#
_entry.id   AF-R1BWS4-F1
#
_cell.length_a   1.000
_cell.length_b   1.000
_cell.length_c   1.000
_cell.angle_alpha   90.00
_cell.angle_beta   90.00
_cell.angle_gamma   90.00
#
_symmetry.space_group_name_H-M   'P 1'
#
loop_
_entity.id
_entity.type
_entity.pdbx_description
1 polymer ?
#
loop_
_entity_poly.entity_id
_entity_poly.type
_entity_poly.pdbx_seq_one_letter_code
_entity_poly.pdbx_strand_id
1 'polypeptide(L)'
;MRPPLPGASASRNHVYDHISGPKHRLDVAIAAGDSAAERSLPHGLVGQSFSTPGQRNGKRDGYPRSAGTVTTSAQAEGAIEGSAAMYELPSPYATGFAFSRFDAEEQAHPEAGLPAGGEASATDDEAA
;
A
#
# COMPACT_ATOMS: atom_id res chain seq x y z
N MET A 1 24.19 7.45 -20.16
CA MET A 1 23.28 7.46 -18.98
C MET A 1 22.35 6.27 -19.14
N ARG A 2 22.38 5.31 -18.23
CA ARG A 2 21.54 4.10 -18.32
C ARG A 2 20.23 4.43 -17.59
N PRO A 3 19.05 4.28 -18.21
CA PRO A 3 17.79 4.53 -17.53
C PRO A 3 17.65 3.57 -16.34
N PRO A 4 17.04 4.00 -15.20
CA PRO A 4 16.73 3.06 -14.13
C PRO A 4 15.80 1.97 -14.66
N LEU A 5 16.02 0.74 -14.21
CA LEU A 5 15.26 -0.44 -14.61
C LEU A 5 13.78 -0.26 -14.21
N PRO A 6 12.81 -0.76 -15.02
CA PRO A 6 11.44 -0.93 -14.55
C PRO A 6 11.44 -1.94 -13.39
N GLY A 7 10.94 -1.56 -12.20
CA GLY A 7 10.85 -2.46 -11.05
C GLY A 7 10.91 -1.78 -9.68
N ALA A 8 10.93 -2.61 -8.63
CA ALA A 8 11.09 -2.15 -7.25
C ALA A 8 12.56 -1.87 -6.89
N SER A 9 12.82 -0.82 -6.12
CA SER A 9 14.15 -0.51 -5.59
C SER A 9 14.07 -0.17 -4.11
N ALA A 10 15.13 -0.46 -3.38
CA ALA A 10 15.27 -0.10 -1.98
C ALA A 10 16.67 0.46 -1.74
N SER A 11 16.77 1.58 -1.01
CA SER A 11 18.03 2.18 -0.61
C SER A 11 18.05 2.45 0.89
N ARG A 12 19.21 2.20 1.52
CA ARG A 12 19.42 2.44 2.95
C ARG A 12 20.27 3.69 3.11
N ASN A 13 19.72 4.69 3.75
CA ASN A 13 20.36 5.98 3.97
C ASN A 13 20.64 6.20 5.46
N HIS A 14 21.79 6.79 5.77
CA HIS A 14 22.09 7.25 7.13
C HIS A 14 21.38 8.57 7.38
N VAL A 15 20.78 8.73 8.56
CA VAL A 15 20.13 9.97 8.97
C VAL A 15 21.14 10.79 9.76
N TYR A 16 21.68 11.84 9.12
CA TYR A 16 22.56 12.80 9.79
C TYR A 16 21.75 13.70 10.74
N ASP A 17 22.40 14.21 11.78
CA ASP A 17 21.84 15.15 12.76
C ASP A 17 20.56 14.67 13.47
N HIS A 18 20.37 13.35 13.61
CA HIS A 18 19.26 12.81 14.39
C HIS A 18 19.38 13.19 15.88
N ILE A 19 18.30 13.69 16.47
CA ILE A 19 18.23 14.03 17.91
C ILE A 19 17.87 12.78 18.73
N SER A 20 16.92 11.96 18.25
CA SER A 20 16.55 10.66 18.81
C SER A 20 15.84 9.80 17.75
N GLY A 21 15.72 8.49 17.99
CA GLY A 21 15.05 7.55 17.06
C GLY A 21 16.00 6.83 16.08
N PRO A 22 15.48 6.30 14.96
CA PRO A 22 16.24 5.47 14.02
C PRO A 22 17.39 6.24 13.33
N LYS A 23 18.59 5.66 13.31
CA LYS A 23 19.79 6.22 12.63
C LYS A 23 19.83 5.93 11.12
N HIS A 24 18.88 5.16 10.63
CA HIS A 24 18.83 4.72 9.24
C HIS A 24 17.41 4.85 8.71
N ARG A 25 17.30 5.31 7.48
CA ARG A 25 16.05 5.34 6.70
C ARG A 25 16.14 4.31 5.58
N LEU A 26 15.05 3.58 5.38
CA LEU A 26 14.88 2.71 4.21
C LEU A 26 13.93 3.43 3.25
N ASP A 27 14.43 3.79 2.09
CA ASP A 27 13.65 4.40 1.02
C ASP A 27 13.30 3.29 0.02
N VAL A 28 12.01 3.03 -0.18
CA VAL A 28 11.51 1.97 -1.07
C VAL A 28 10.69 2.62 -2.18
N ALA A 29 10.99 2.30 -3.43
CA ALA A 29 10.17 2.66 -4.58
C ALA A 29 9.63 1.39 -5.23
N ILE A 30 8.35 1.38 -5.58
CA ILE A 30 7.66 0.26 -6.19
C ILE A 30 6.94 0.78 -7.42
N ALA A 31 7.18 0.15 -8.56
CA ALA A 31 6.52 0.46 -9.83
C ALA A 31 5.82 -0.79 -10.35
N ALA A 32 4.69 -0.59 -11.04
CA ALA A 32 4.03 -1.67 -11.77
C ALA A 32 4.93 -2.18 -12.91
N GLY A 33 4.89 -3.49 -13.15
CA GLY A 33 5.52 -4.09 -14.32
C GLY A 33 4.80 -3.76 -15.63
N ASP A 34 5.49 -3.99 -16.74
CA ASP A 34 5.01 -3.65 -18.09
C ASP A 34 4.09 -4.73 -18.68
N SER A 35 4.03 -5.94 -18.11
CA SER A 35 3.15 -7.00 -18.61
C SER A 35 1.75 -6.99 -17.98
N ALA A 36 0.77 -7.51 -18.71
CA ALA A 36 -0.60 -7.60 -18.23
C ALA A 36 -0.78 -8.60 -17.05
N ALA A 37 0.02 -9.67 -17.05
CA ALA A 37 0.06 -10.65 -15.97
C ALA A 37 0.63 -10.04 -14.67
N GLU A 38 1.70 -9.24 -14.76
CA GLU A 38 2.28 -8.54 -13.59
C GLU A 38 1.33 -7.51 -12.95
N ARG A 39 0.38 -6.96 -13.71
CA ARG A 39 -0.57 -5.95 -13.21
C ARG A 39 -1.92 -6.53 -12.79
N SER A 40 -2.31 -7.71 -13.25
CA SER A 40 -3.64 -8.28 -12.97
C SER A 40 -3.71 -9.11 -11.68
N LEU A 41 -2.55 -9.45 -11.09
CA LEU A 41 -2.45 -10.28 -9.88
C LEU A 41 -1.82 -9.66 -8.61
N PRO A 42 -1.30 -8.42 -8.60
CA PRO A 42 -0.70 -7.90 -7.38
C PRO A 42 -1.80 -7.71 -6.32
N HIS A 43 -1.52 -8.17 -5.11
CA HIS A 43 -2.47 -8.20 -4.00
C HIS A 43 -1.80 -7.79 -2.69
N GLY A 44 -2.59 -7.75 -1.61
CA GLY A 44 -2.16 -7.13 -0.36
C GLY A 44 -2.32 -5.61 -0.40
N LEU A 45 -1.85 -4.95 0.66
CA LEU A 45 -2.05 -3.49 0.85
C LEU A 45 -1.44 -2.66 -0.28
N VAL A 46 -0.24 -3.04 -0.75
CA VAL A 46 0.46 -2.33 -1.85
C VAL A 46 0.02 -2.84 -3.21
N GLY A 47 -0.12 -4.16 -3.37
CA GLY A 47 -0.36 -4.76 -4.68
C GLY A 47 -1.72 -4.40 -5.27
N GLN A 48 -2.76 -4.31 -4.43
CA GLN A 48 -4.12 -4.00 -4.89
C GLN A 48 -4.24 -2.61 -5.57
N SER A 49 -3.31 -1.68 -5.28
CA SER A 49 -3.25 -0.35 -5.91
C SER A 49 -2.92 -0.43 -7.40
N PHE A 50 -2.32 -1.52 -7.85
CA PHE A 50 -1.99 -1.76 -9.26
C PHE A 50 -2.99 -2.68 -9.97
N SER A 51 -3.82 -3.41 -9.22
CA SER A 51 -4.79 -4.37 -9.77
C SER A 51 -6.19 -3.79 -9.98
N THR A 52 -6.51 -2.64 -9.38
CA THR A 52 -7.84 -2.02 -9.46
C THR A 52 -7.78 -0.70 -10.24
N PRO A 53 -8.70 -0.46 -11.21
CA PRO A 53 -8.79 0.83 -11.86
C PRO A 53 -9.36 1.92 -10.95
N GLY A 54 -8.71 3.08 -10.98
CA GLY A 54 -9.21 4.31 -10.37
C GLY A 54 -8.93 4.45 -8.88
N GLN A 55 -9.16 5.66 -8.38
CA GLN A 55 -8.98 5.99 -6.97
C GLN A 55 -10.12 5.40 -6.12
N ARG A 56 -9.78 4.82 -4.98
CA ARG A 56 -10.74 4.35 -3.98
C ARG A 56 -10.72 5.28 -2.76
N ASN A 57 -11.87 5.86 -2.46
CA ASN A 57 -12.03 6.73 -1.29
C ASN A 57 -12.47 5.88 -0.10
N GLY A 58 -11.55 5.70 0.86
CA GLY A 58 -11.81 4.98 2.09
C GLY A 58 -12.47 5.84 3.16
N LYS A 59 -12.94 5.17 4.21
CA LYS A 59 -13.38 5.82 5.45
C LYS A 59 -12.23 6.64 6.05
N ARG A 60 -12.59 7.75 6.70
CA ARG A 60 -11.68 8.63 7.42
C ARG A 60 -12.06 8.66 8.90
N ASP A 61 -11.06 8.83 9.75
CA ASP A 61 -11.31 9.10 11.16
C ASP A 61 -11.70 10.56 11.39
N GLY A 62 -12.52 10.78 12.40
CA GLY A 62 -12.80 12.12 12.91
C GLY A 62 -11.75 12.53 13.94
N TYR A 63 -11.19 13.72 13.79
CA TYR A 63 -10.19 14.28 14.72
C TYR A 63 -10.70 15.59 15.34
N PRO A 64 -11.65 15.52 16.30
CA PRO A 64 -12.16 16.72 16.95
C PRO A 64 -11.06 17.39 17.79
N ARG A 65 -10.85 18.70 17.61
CA ARG A 65 -9.84 19.49 18.35
C ARG A 65 -10.02 19.43 19.88
N SER A 66 -11.22 19.13 20.36
CA SER A 66 -11.54 19.00 21.79
C SER A 66 -11.12 17.66 22.40
N ALA A 67 -10.81 16.64 21.58
CA ALA A 67 -10.35 15.35 22.07
C ALA A 67 -8.85 15.38 22.34
N GLY A 68 -8.45 15.13 23.60
CA GLY A 68 -7.03 14.97 23.96
C GLY A 68 -6.41 13.65 23.48
N THR A 69 -7.25 12.66 23.10
CA THR A 69 -6.86 11.36 22.55
C THR A 69 -7.87 10.93 21.50
N VAL A 70 -7.40 10.44 20.36
CA VAL A 70 -8.24 9.88 19.29
C VAL A 70 -7.81 8.44 19.00
N THR A 71 -8.78 7.54 18.92
CA THR A 71 -8.56 6.13 18.51
C THR A 71 -8.93 5.98 17.04
N THR A 72 -7.97 5.52 16.22
CA THR A 72 -8.19 5.21 14.81
C THR A 72 -9.19 4.07 14.66
N SER A 73 -10.25 4.30 13.89
CA SER A 73 -11.39 3.39 13.71
C SER A 73 -11.63 3.02 12.25
N ALA A 74 -11.32 3.92 11.31
CA ALA A 74 -11.61 3.75 9.90
C ALA A 74 -10.68 2.75 9.20
N GLN A 75 -9.38 2.74 9.57
CA GLN A 75 -8.37 1.79 9.09
C GLN A 75 -8.37 1.58 7.55
N ALA A 76 -8.61 2.66 6.80
CA ALA A 76 -8.68 2.68 5.33
C ALA A 76 -9.75 1.76 4.70
N GLU A 77 -10.73 1.27 5.45
CA GLU A 77 -11.83 0.47 4.89
C GLU A 77 -12.51 1.21 3.74
N GLY A 78 -12.76 0.50 2.63
CA GLY A 78 -13.28 1.08 1.39
C GLY A 78 -12.17 1.49 0.39
N ALA A 79 -11.03 2.00 0.90
CA ALA A 79 -9.83 2.19 0.07
C ALA A 79 -9.10 0.86 -0.16
N ILE A 80 -9.09 -0.01 0.86
CA ILE A 80 -8.57 -1.37 0.77
C ILE A 80 -9.68 -2.38 0.48
N GLU A 81 -9.33 -3.56 -0.05
CA GLU A 81 -10.28 -4.68 -0.17
C GLU A 81 -10.59 -5.29 1.20
N GLY A 82 -11.87 -5.53 1.50
CA GLY A 82 -12.26 -6.04 2.82
C GLY A 82 -12.00 -5.06 3.97
N SER A 83 -11.59 -5.59 5.12
CA SER A 83 -11.29 -4.82 6.34
C SER A 83 -9.85 -4.99 6.79
N ALA A 84 -9.36 -4.09 7.64
CA ALA A 84 -7.98 -4.14 8.14
C ALA A 84 -7.66 -5.46 8.87
N ALA A 85 -8.63 -6.03 9.59
CA ALA A 85 -8.48 -7.31 10.28
C ALA A 85 -8.12 -8.47 9.32
N MET A 86 -8.53 -8.40 8.05
CA MET A 86 -8.22 -9.43 7.04
C MET A 86 -6.76 -9.41 6.57
N TYR A 87 -6.03 -8.34 6.90
CA TYR A 87 -4.59 -8.18 6.62
C TYR A 87 -3.72 -8.45 7.85
N GLU A 88 -4.32 -8.79 9.01
CA GLU A 88 -3.55 -9.14 10.20
C GLU A 88 -2.82 -10.47 10.00
N LEU A 89 -1.55 -10.47 10.40
CA LEU A 89 -0.68 -11.64 10.33
C LEU A 89 -0.50 -12.24 11.74
N PRO A 90 -0.51 -13.58 11.88
CA PRO A 90 -0.38 -14.23 13.18
C PRO A 90 1.03 -14.14 13.77
N SER A 91 2.05 -13.79 12.97
CA SER A 91 3.42 -13.58 13.43
C SER A 91 4.23 -12.69 12.46
N PRO A 92 5.39 -12.13 12.87
CA PRO A 92 6.16 -11.20 12.04
C PRO A 92 6.62 -11.73 10.68
N TYR A 93 6.71 -13.05 10.51
CA TYR A 93 7.15 -13.70 9.27
C TYR A 93 6.05 -14.55 8.63
N ALA A 94 4.83 -14.49 9.14
CA ALA A 94 3.71 -15.18 8.51
C ALA A 94 3.41 -14.53 7.17
N THR A 95 3.12 -15.35 6.17
CA THR A 95 2.72 -14.90 4.82
C THR A 95 1.25 -15.20 4.56
N GLY A 96 0.61 -16.02 5.39
CA GLY A 96 -0.79 -16.41 5.25
C GLY A 96 -1.76 -15.37 5.80
N PHE A 97 -2.60 -14.83 4.92
CA PHE A 97 -3.75 -13.98 5.22
C PHE A 97 -4.76 -14.07 4.06
N ALA A 98 -5.93 -13.43 4.19
CA ALA A 98 -7.07 -13.61 3.28
C ALA A 98 -6.75 -13.34 1.79
N PHE A 99 -5.81 -12.42 1.51
CA PHE A 99 -5.43 -12.02 0.16
C PHE A 99 -3.99 -12.39 -0.19
N SER A 100 -3.38 -13.32 0.57
CA SER A 100 -2.00 -13.74 0.31
C SER A 100 -1.86 -14.41 -1.06
N ARG A 101 -0.77 -14.06 -1.74
CA ARG A 101 -0.33 -14.69 -2.99
C ARG A 101 1.06 -15.31 -2.89
N PHE A 102 1.59 -15.44 -1.68
CA PHE A 102 2.97 -15.88 -1.46
C PHE A 102 3.22 -17.30 -1.97
N ASP A 103 2.27 -18.21 -1.74
CA ASP A 103 2.32 -19.63 -2.17
C ASP A 103 1.28 -19.95 -3.26
N ALA A 104 0.66 -18.94 -3.86
CA ALA A 104 -0.40 -19.12 -4.86
C ALA A 104 0.19 -19.40 -6.24
N GLU A 105 -0.46 -20.27 -7.02
CA GLU A 105 -0.10 -20.47 -8.43
C GLU A 105 -0.33 -19.19 -9.25
N GLU A 106 0.53 -18.97 -10.24
CA GLU A 106 0.40 -17.85 -11.17
C GLU A 106 -0.87 -18.02 -12.03
N GLN A 107 -1.76 -17.03 -12.00
CA GLN A 107 -3.03 -17.04 -12.72
C GLN A 107 -3.02 -16.03 -13.87
N ALA A 108 -2.87 -16.48 -15.12
CA ALA A 108 -3.01 -15.60 -16.26
C ALA A 108 -4.47 -15.12 -16.41
N HIS A 109 -4.76 -13.85 -16.14
CA HIS A 109 -6.04 -13.24 -16.51
C HIS A 109 -6.02 -12.79 -17.98
N PRO A 110 -7.11 -12.99 -18.75
CA PRO A 110 -7.19 -12.51 -20.13
C PRO A 110 -7.16 -10.97 -20.17
N GLU A 111 -6.50 -10.45 -21.21
CA GLU A 111 -6.26 -9.05 -21.57
C GLU A 111 -7.51 -8.13 -21.42
N ALA A 112 -7.87 -7.75 -20.20
CA ALA A 112 -8.73 -6.61 -19.94
C ALA A 112 -7.81 -5.42 -19.70
N GLY A 113 -7.88 -4.41 -20.58
CA GLY A 113 -6.99 -3.25 -20.60
C GLY A 113 -6.68 -2.69 -19.21
N LEU A 114 -5.40 -2.59 -18.89
CA LEU A 114 -4.91 -2.27 -17.55
C LEU A 114 -4.64 -0.76 -17.42
N PRO A 115 -5.09 -0.13 -16.32
CA PRO A 115 -5.08 1.31 -16.14
C PRO A 115 -3.70 1.85 -15.71
N ALA A 116 -3.45 3.12 -16.04
CA ALA A 116 -2.36 3.90 -15.45
C ALA A 116 -2.57 4.01 -13.92
N GLY A 117 -1.48 3.86 -13.15
CA GLY A 117 -1.49 3.76 -11.69
C GLY A 117 -2.34 4.84 -11.01
N GLY A 118 -3.29 4.40 -10.17
CA GLY A 118 -4.12 5.30 -9.38
C GLY A 118 -3.44 5.64 -8.06
N GLU A 119 -3.24 6.94 -7.81
CA GLU A 119 -2.76 7.43 -6.51
C GLU A 119 -3.89 7.37 -5.47
N ALA A 120 -3.61 6.72 -4.34
CA ALA A 120 -4.45 6.81 -3.15
C ALA A 120 -4.11 8.11 -2.41
N SER A 121 -5.09 9.01 -2.27
CA SER A 121 -4.95 10.26 -1.53
C SER A 121 -5.94 10.28 -0.37
N ALA A 122 -5.47 10.63 0.83
CA ALA A 122 -6.30 11.00 1.96
C ALA A 122 -6.01 12.47 2.27
N THR A 123 -6.98 13.36 2.06
CA THR A 123 -6.91 14.74 2.50
C THR A 123 -7.76 14.89 3.76
N ASP A 124 -7.26 15.58 4.77
CA ASP A 124 -8.04 15.88 5.97
C ASP A 124 -9.09 16.96 5.64
N ASP A 125 -10.33 16.76 6.08
CA ASP A 125 -11.31 17.85 6.13
C ASP A 125 -11.15 18.59 7.46
N GLU A 126 -10.98 19.90 7.38
CA GLU A 126 -10.89 20.76 8.56
C GLU A 126 -12.28 20.83 9.22
N ALA A 127 -12.50 20.00 10.23
CA ALA A 127 -13.74 20.03 11.01
C ALA A 127 -13.78 21.28 11.90
N ALA A 128 -14.80 22.11 11.66
CA ALA A 128 -15.18 23.31 12.41
C ALA A 128 -15.55 23.03 13.87
#